data_AF-A0A921IJ24-F1
#
_entry.id   AF-A0A921IJ24-F1
#
_cell.length_a   1.000
_cell.length_b   1.000
_cell.length_c   1.000
_cell.angle_alpha   90.00
_cell.angle_beta   90.00
_cell.angle_gamma   90.00
#
_symmetry.space_group_name_H-M   'P 1'
#
loop_
_entity.id
_entity.type
_entity.pdbx_description
1 polymer ?
#
loop_
_entity_poly.entity_id
_entity_poly.type
_entity_poly.pdbx_seq_one_letter_code
_entity_poly.pdbx_strand_id
1 'polypeptide(L)'
;MGTKDQRASVWGTGFLINDSTVVTSNHVVAMSDADLTAWAELEGVDVKTLKDRLRIEVVVMNDLTIQASILNSSSEMDFAILKLEQQIYDRH
;
A
#
# COMPACT_ATOMS: atom_id res chain seq x y z
N MET A 1 8.91 5.09 -28.68
CA MET A 1 9.64 5.68 -27.54
C MET A 1 8.62 5.94 -26.44
N GLY A 2 8.22 4.88 -25.73
CA GLY A 2 7.22 4.96 -24.67
C GLY A 2 7.94 4.78 -23.34
N THR A 3 8.00 5.84 -22.55
CA THR A 3 8.47 5.84 -21.16
C THR A 3 7.65 4.82 -20.38
N LYS A 4 8.24 3.65 -20.10
CA LYS A 4 7.69 2.69 -19.15
C LYS A 4 7.87 3.29 -17.76
N ASP A 5 6.91 4.12 -17.38
CA ASP A 5 6.63 4.49 -15.99
C ASP A 5 6.01 3.26 -15.29
N GLN A 6 6.71 2.12 -15.33
CA GLN A 6 6.38 0.94 -14.54
C GLN A 6 6.85 1.23 -13.12
N ARG A 7 6.12 2.11 -12.42
CA ARG A 7 6.20 2.21 -10.97
C ARG A 7 5.93 0.82 -10.44
N ALA A 8 6.94 0.14 -9.90
CA ALA A 8 6.71 -1.15 -9.27
C ALA A 8 5.66 -0.90 -8.19
N SER A 9 4.50 -1.53 -8.33
CA SER A 9 3.36 -1.27 -7.47
C SER A 9 2.78 -2.62 -7.13
N VAL A 10 2.72 -2.89 -5.84
CA VAL A 10 2.05 -4.08 -5.32
C VAL A 10 0.58 -3.72 -5.18
N TRP A 11 -0.26 -4.50 -5.86
CA TRP A 11 -1.70 -4.34 -5.82
C TRP A 11 -2.31 -5.54 -5.12
N GLY A 12 -3.41 -5.30 -4.42
CA GLY A 12 -4.19 -6.35 -3.80
C GLY A 12 -5.59 -5.86 -3.50
N THR A 13 -6.33 -6.70 -2.79
CA THR A 13 -7.70 -6.42 -2.37
C THR A 13 -7.78 -6.42 -0.86
N GLY A 14 -8.62 -5.55 -0.31
CA GLY A 14 -8.91 -5.53 1.12
C GLY A 14 -10.40 -5.33 1.36
N PHE A 15 -10.83 -5.59 2.59
CA PHE A 15 -12.19 -5.39 3.06
C PHE A 15 -12.26 -4.23 4.05
N LEU A 16 -13.22 -3.34 3.86
CA LEU A 16 -13.59 -2.36 4.88
C LEU A 16 -14.30 -3.09 6.02
N ILE A 17 -13.76 -2.98 7.23
CA ILE A 17 -14.40 -3.53 8.44
C ILE A 17 -15.15 -2.45 9.23
N ASN A 18 -14.88 -1.18 8.91
CA ASN A 18 -15.64 0.01 9.31
C ASN A 18 -15.21 1.19 8.42
N ASP A 19 -15.79 2.37 8.64
CA ASP A 19 -15.59 3.60 7.85
C ASP A 19 -14.15 4.09 7.74
N SER A 20 -13.21 3.57 8.54
CA SER A 20 -11.80 4.01 8.54
C SER A 20 -10.79 2.87 8.60
N THR A 21 -11.23 1.62 8.59
CA THR A 21 -10.34 0.47 8.82
C THR A 21 -10.50 -0.56 7.72
N VAL A 22 -9.37 -0.97 7.16
CA VAL A 22 -9.29 -1.97 6.08
C VAL A 22 -8.47 -3.15 6.56
N VAL A 23 -8.93 -4.36 6.25
CA VAL A 23 -8.16 -5.59 6.42
C VAL A 23 -7.73 -6.09 5.05
N THR A 24 -6.44 -6.39 4.91
CA THR A 24 -5.83 -6.93 3.69
C THR A 24 -4.76 -7.96 4.06
N SER A 25 -4.08 -8.52 3.07
CA SER A 25 -2.95 -9.42 3.28
C SER A 25 -1.66 -8.66 3.57
N ASN A 26 -0.81 -9.23 4.43
CA ASN A 26 0.47 -8.61 4.79
C ASN A 26 1.39 -8.47 3.56
N HIS A 27 1.44 -9.49 2.70
CA HIS A 27 2.28 -9.47 1.50
C HIS A 27 1.90 -8.38 0.47
N VAL A 28 0.70 -7.81 0.57
CA VAL A 28 0.26 -6.70 -0.30
C VAL A 28 0.86 -5.37 0.17
N VAL A 29 1.01 -5.19 1.49
CA VAL A 29 1.41 -3.91 2.09
C VAL A 29 2.85 -3.88 2.58
N ALA A 30 3.50 -5.04 2.65
CA ALA A 30 4.89 -5.18 3.03
C ALA A 30 5.68 -5.77 1.86
N MET A 31 6.63 -4.98 1.33
CA MET A 31 7.61 -5.49 0.38
C MET A 31 8.80 -6.09 1.12
N SER A 32 9.37 -7.16 0.57
CA SER A 32 10.60 -7.74 1.10
C SER A 32 11.79 -6.79 0.87
N ASP A 33 12.82 -6.87 1.72
CA ASP A 33 14.04 -6.06 1.52
C ASP A 33 14.74 -6.39 0.19
N ALA A 34 14.58 -7.61 -0.33
CA ALA A 34 15.10 -8.00 -1.65
C ALA A 34 14.37 -7.25 -2.78
N ASP A 35 13.03 -7.18 -2.72
CA ASP A 35 12.23 -6.44 -3.71
C ASP A 35 12.51 -4.93 -3.63
N LEU A 36 12.68 -4.40 -2.42
CA LEU A 36 13.03 -3.00 -2.21
C LEU A 36 14.43 -2.67 -2.74
N THR A 37 15.38 -3.58 -2.59
CA THR A 37 16.74 -3.39 -3.13
C THR A 37 16.72 -3.42 -4.66
N ALA A 38 16.04 -4.41 -5.25
CA ALA A 38 15.89 -4.50 -6.70
C ALA A 38 15.19 -3.26 -7.28
N TRP A 39 14.16 -2.74 -6.61
CA TRP A 39 13.47 -1.54 -7.06
C TRP A 39 14.31 -0.27 -6.86
N ALA A 40 15.04 -0.15 -5.75
CA ALA A 40 15.95 0.97 -5.51
C ALA A 40 17.04 1.05 -6.59
N GLU A 41 17.61 -0.10 -7.00
CA GLU A 41 18.57 -0.19 -8.10
C GLU A 41 17.97 0.24 -9.45
N LEU A 42 16.73 -0.16 -9.75
CA LEU A 42 16.03 0.24 -10.98
C LEU A 42 15.75 1.75 -11.05
N GLU A 43 15.41 2.35 -9.90
CA GLU A 43 15.13 3.79 -9.78
C GLU A 43 16.41 4.62 -9.61
N GLY A 44 17.57 3.99 -9.40
CA GLY A 44 18.84 4.67 -9.15
C GLY A 44 18.86 5.48 -7.85
N VAL A 45 18.11 5.06 -6.83
CA VAL A 45 18.02 5.73 -5.52
C VAL A 45 18.40 4.76 -4.40
N ASP A 46 18.76 5.28 -3.23
CA ASP A 46 18.98 4.44 -2.05
C ASP A 46 17.66 3.85 -1.53
N VAL A 47 17.71 2.63 -0.97
CA VAL A 47 16.55 1.94 -0.36
C VAL A 47 15.87 2.80 0.70
N LYS A 48 16.62 3.60 1.46
CA LYS A 48 16.06 4.52 2.45
C LYS A 48 15.18 5.58 1.79
N THR A 49 15.67 6.22 0.73
CA THR A 49 14.92 7.22 -0.03
C THR A 49 13.71 6.60 -0.71
N LEU A 50 13.81 5.35 -1.18
CA LEU A 50 12.67 4.61 -1.70
C LEU A 50 11.61 4.38 -0.61
N LYS A 51 12.00 3.84 0.55
CA LYS A 51 11.11 3.61 1.70
C LYS A 51 10.36 4.88 2.12
N ASP A 52 11.03 6.04 2.14
CA ASP A 52 10.41 7.33 2.49
C ASP A 52 9.35 7.80 1.47
N ARG A 53 9.45 7.35 0.21
CA ARG A 53 8.52 7.66 -0.88
C ARG A 53 7.36 6.67 -0.99
N LEU A 54 7.45 5.49 -0.39
CA LEU A 54 6.37 4.51 -0.43
C LEU A 54 5.16 5.03 0.34
N ARG A 55 3.99 4.80 -0.25
CA ARG A 55 2.69 5.13 0.32
C ARG A 55 1.77 3.94 0.08
N ILE A 56 0.92 3.66 1.07
CA ILE A 56 -0.16 2.69 0.92
C ILE A 56 -1.41 3.50 0.58
N GLU A 57 -2.00 3.20 -0.57
CA GLU A 57 -3.18 3.87 -1.08
C GLU A 57 -4.30 2.83 -1.23
N VAL A 58 -5.48 3.16 -0.70
CA VAL A 58 -6.68 2.33 -0.81
C VAL A 58 -7.63 3.05 -1.74
N VAL A 59 -8.00 2.39 -2.84
CA VAL A 59 -9.04 2.87 -3.76
C VAL A 59 -10.39 2.37 -3.28
N VAL A 60 -11.30 3.31 -3.01
CA VAL A 60 -12.65 3.10 -2.49
C VAL A 60 -13.63 3.62 -3.54
N MET A 61 -14.75 2.92 -3.76
CA MET A 61 -15.82 3.33 -4.69
C MET A 61 -15.35 3.63 -6.14
N ASN A 62 -14.25 3.02 -6.58
CA ASN A 62 -13.62 3.17 -7.90
C ASN A 62 -13.05 4.55 -8.25
N ASP A 63 -13.32 5.60 -7.48
CA ASP A 63 -12.87 6.97 -7.79
C ASP A 63 -12.19 7.70 -6.61
N LEU A 64 -12.27 7.16 -5.39
CA LEU A 64 -11.70 7.78 -4.20
C LEU A 64 -10.46 7.04 -3.71
N THR A 65 -9.28 7.63 -3.90
CA THR A 65 -8.02 7.11 -3.34
C THR A 65 -7.73 7.76 -2.00
N ILE A 66 -7.58 6.95 -0.95
CA ILE A 66 -7.28 7.41 0.41
C ILE A 66 -5.95 6.80 0.86
N GLN A 67 -5.06 7.62 1.43
CA GLN A 67 -3.83 7.12 2.05
C GLN A 67 -4.13 6.34 3.33
N ALA A 68 -3.36 5.30 3.57
CA ALA A 68 -3.53 4.43 4.71
C ALA A 68 -2.21 4.17 5.43
N SER A 69 -2.31 3.91 6.73
CA SER A 69 -1.20 3.53 7.61
C SER A 69 -1.46 2.15 8.21
N ILE A 70 -0.41 1.35 8.38
CA ILE A 70 -0.53 0.03 9.02
C ILE A 70 -0.75 0.23 10.52
N LEU A 71 -1.87 -0.27 11.05
CA LEU A 71 -2.15 -0.33 12.49
C LEU A 71 -1.55 -1.58 13.12
N ASN A 72 -1.72 -2.73 12.46
CA ASN A 72 -1.25 -4.02 12.93
C ASN A 72 -1.04 -4.94 11.72
N SER A 73 -0.07 -5.84 11.78
CA SER A 73 0.18 -6.82 10.72
C SER A 73 0.85 -8.06 11.28
N SER A 74 0.60 -9.20 10.66
CA SER A 74 1.29 -10.46 10.92
C SER A 74 1.77 -11.05 9.60
N SER A 75 3.08 -11.28 9.51
CA SER A 75 3.66 -12.03 8.40
C SER A 75 3.36 -13.53 8.49
N GLU A 76 3.19 -14.07 9.69
CA GLU A 76 2.88 -15.50 9.90
C GLU A 76 1.45 -15.85 9.46
N MET A 77 0.48 -15.00 9.81
CA MET A 77 -0.93 -15.18 9.43
C MET A 77 -1.32 -14.45 8.14
N ASP A 78 -0.37 -13.79 7.49
CA ASP A 78 -0.53 -12.98 6.27
C ASP A 78 -1.72 -12.02 6.29
N PHE A 79 -1.84 -11.20 7.34
CA PHE A 79 -2.84 -10.13 7.41
C PHE A 79 -2.22 -8.80 7.80
N ALA A 80 -2.85 -7.72 7.36
CA ALA A 80 -2.59 -6.36 7.78
C ALA A 80 -3.90 -5.60 7.99
N ILE A 81 -3.95 -4.85 9.08
CA ILE A 81 -5.01 -3.91 9.43
C ILE A 81 -4.47 -2.52 9.13
N LEU A 82 -5.18 -1.80 8.26
CA LEU A 82 -4.83 -0.46 7.84
C LEU A 82 -5.85 0.54 8.39
N LYS A 83 -5.38 1.72 8.77
CA LYS A 83 -6.20 2.88 9.07
C LYS A 83 -6.13 3.87 7.94
N LEU A 84 -7.30 4.21 7.40
CA LEU A 84 -7.45 5.29 6.44
C LEU A 84 -7.23 6.63 7.12
N GLU A 85 -6.50 7.54 6.47
CA GLU A 85 -6.29 8.90 6.98
C GLU A 85 -7.60 9.72 7.03
N GLN A 86 -8.58 9.34 6.20
CA GLN A 86 -9.90 9.94 6.15
C GLN A 86 -10.96 8.86 6.33
N GLN A 87 -11.99 9.16 7.13
CA GLN A 87 -13.18 8.33 7.22
C GLN A 87 -13.95 8.41 5.91
N ILE A 88 -14.43 7.27 5.44
CA ILE A 88 -15.38 7.18 4.34
C ILE A 88 -16.73 7.55 4.93
N TYR A 89 -17.22 8.74 4.59
CA TYR A 89 -18.60 9.11 4.86
C TYR A 89 -19.48 8.48 3.78
N ASP A 90 -20.25 7.46 4.14
CA ASP A 90 -21.33 7.02 3.29
C ASP A 90 -22.36 8.15 3.21
N ARG A 91 -22.57 8.72 2.02
CA ARG A 91 -23.66 9.69 1.79
C ARG A 91 -24.90 8.89 1.41
N HIS A 92 -25.43 8.11 2.34
CA HIS A 92 -26.70 7.40 2.16
C HIS A 92 -27.66 7.64 3.31
#